data_AF-A0A836FQC6-F1
#
_entry.id   AF-A0A836FQC6-F1
#
_cell.length_a   1.000
_cell.length_b   1.000
_cell.length_c   1.000
_cell.angle_alpha   90.00
_cell.angle_beta   90.00
_cell.angle_gamma   90.00
#
_symmetry.space_group_name_H-M   'P 1'
#
loop_
_entity.id
_entity.type
_entity.pdbx_description
1 polymer ?
#
loop_
_entity_poly.entity_id
_entity_poly.type
_entity_poly.pdbx_seq_one_letter_code
_entity_poly.pdbx_strand_id
1 'polypeptide(L)'
;MLSVEDIIHDRYKSENQEKLNKNGCVIQCIFQKDGLVEGAEYKVENMRIAFAKRANIQPGDKRWEKLENCINETKDLPEKCEKAFLFSACLYKSEREHLHEHKYTDSVK
;
A
#
# COMPACT_ATOMS: atom_id res chain seq x y z
N MET A 1 8.71 15.40 -0.32
CA MET A 1 7.77 14.25 -0.33
C MET A 1 8.41 13.15 -1.17
N LEU A 2 8.29 11.89 -0.78
CA LEU A 2 8.83 10.78 -1.58
C LEU A 2 7.94 10.55 -2.79
N SER A 3 8.53 10.27 -3.95
CA SER A 3 7.76 9.87 -5.12
C SER A 3 7.38 8.39 -5.02
N VAL A 4 6.38 7.97 -5.80
CA VAL A 4 6.03 6.55 -5.94
C VAL A 4 7.21 5.75 -6.48
N GLU A 5 8.00 6.33 -7.39
CA GLU A 5 9.20 5.71 -7.94
C GLU A 5 10.27 5.43 -6.88
N ASP A 6 10.45 6.35 -5.92
CA ASP A 6 11.39 6.18 -4.81
C ASP A 6 10.96 5.04 -3.87
N ILE A 7 9.64 4.86 -3.71
CA ILE A 7 9.06 3.79 -2.89
C ILE A 7 9.24 2.44 -3.58
N ILE A 8 8.89 2.38 -4.86
CA ILE A 8 8.95 1.18 -5.70
C ILE A 8 10.39 0.66 -5.82
N HIS A 9 11.38 1.54 -5.95
CA HIS A 9 12.80 1.17 -6.08
C HIS A 9 13.56 1.17 -4.76
N ASP A 10 12.87 1.15 -3.62
CA ASP A 10 13.49 1.08 -2.30
C ASP A 10 14.45 2.24 -1.96
N ARG A 11 14.42 3.35 -2.71
CA ARG A 11 15.27 4.53 -2.47
C ARG A 11 14.95 5.20 -1.13
N TYR A 12 13.74 5.01 -0.62
CA TYR A 12 13.36 5.47 0.72
C TYR A 12 14.18 4.82 1.85
N LYS A 13 14.80 3.65 1.63
CA LYS A 13 15.61 2.98 2.66
C LYS A 13 16.88 3.75 3.03
N SER A 14 17.37 4.62 2.14
CA SER A 14 18.50 5.52 2.43
C SER A 14 18.09 6.86 3.04
N GLU A 15 16.79 7.10 3.24
CA GLU A 15 16.28 8.35 3.78
C GLU A 15 16.23 8.30 5.31
N ASN A 16 16.20 9.47 5.94
CA ASN A 16 16.07 9.55 7.38
C ASN A 16 14.63 9.25 7.86
N GLN A 17 14.52 8.76 9.10
CA GLN A 17 13.24 8.38 9.71
C GLN A 17 12.24 9.55 9.79
N GLU A 18 12.71 10.78 9.98
CA GLU A 18 11.85 11.96 10.02
C GLU A 18 11.11 12.16 8.69
N LYS A 19 11.80 11.97 7.56
CA LYS A 19 11.21 12.05 6.23
C LYS A 19 10.19 10.92 6.02
N LEU A 20 10.51 9.69 6.43
CA LEU A 20 9.57 8.57 6.35
C LEU A 20 8.31 8.85 7.17
N ASN A 21 8.46 9.30 8.41
CA ASN A 21 7.35 9.65 9.29
C ASN A 21 6.49 10.78 8.71
N LYS A 22 7.09 11.84 8.16
CA LYS A 22 6.33 12.94 7.53
C LYS A 22 5.47 12.46 6.36
N ASN A 23 6.00 11.61 5.48
CA ASN A 23 5.22 11.04 4.38
C ASN A 23 4.14 10.07 4.90
N GLY A 24 4.50 9.23 5.87
CA GLY A 24 3.60 8.31 6.54
C GLY A 24 2.42 8.99 7.22
N CYS A 25 2.65 10.12 7.90
CA CYS A 25 1.58 10.87 8.56
C CYS A 25 0.63 11.53 7.55
N VAL A 26 1.12 11.96 6.38
CA VAL A 26 0.26 12.47 5.30
C VAL A 26 -0.65 11.35 4.78
N ILE A 27 -0.09 10.16 4.54
CA ILE A 27 -0.84 8.98 4.11
C ILE A 27 -1.87 8.57 5.18
N GLN A 28 -1.45 8.50 6.44
CA GLN A 28 -2.31 8.20 7.57
C GLN A 28 -3.50 9.16 7.66
N CYS A 29 -3.26 10.46 7.44
CA CYS A 29 -4.32 11.47 7.42
C CYS A 29 -5.35 11.20 6.31
N ILE A 30 -4.89 10.81 5.12
CA ILE A 30 -5.76 10.44 4.01
C ILE A 30 -6.58 9.19 4.36
N PHE A 31 -5.95 8.15 4.90
CA PHE A 31 -6.63 6.93 5.30
C PHE A 31 -7.70 7.17 6.37
N GLN A 32 -7.42 8.05 7.34
CA GLN A 32 -8.40 8.43 8.35
C GLN A 32 -9.58 9.17 7.73
N LYS A 33 -9.32 10.13 6.84
CA LYS A 33 -10.36 10.88 6.14
C LYS A 33 -11.25 9.98 5.28
N ASP A 34 -10.66 8.96 4.68
CA ASP A 34 -11.36 7.96 3.86
C ASP A 34 -12.04 6.86 4.69
N GLY A 35 -11.94 6.90 6.02
CA GLY A 35 -12.55 5.91 6.91
C GLY A 35 -11.91 4.52 6.84
N LEU A 36 -10.67 4.43 6.36
CA LEU A 36 -9.94 3.17 6.18
C LEU A 36 -9.26 2.71 7.47
N VAL A 37 -9.02 3.64 8.39
CA VAL A 37 -8.34 3.38 9.67
C VAL A 37 -8.98 4.18 10.80
N GLU A 38 -8.79 3.71 12.04
CA GLU A 38 -9.14 4.41 13.27
C GLU A 38 -7.96 4.36 14.24
N GLY A 39 -7.34 5.52 14.50
CA GLY A 39 -6.01 5.52 15.13
C GLY A 39 -5.01 4.76 14.26
N ALA A 40 -4.32 3.76 14.84
CA ALA A 40 -3.43 2.87 14.10
C ALA A 40 -4.13 1.59 13.58
N GLU A 41 -5.42 1.41 13.86
CA GLU A 41 -6.14 0.19 13.54
C GLU A 41 -6.77 0.24 12.15
N TYR A 42 -6.67 -0.88 11.43
CA TYR A 42 -7.22 -1.02 10.08
C TYR A 42 -8.69 -1.39 10.12
N LYS A 43 -9.51 -0.67 9.35
CA LYS A 43 -10.89 -1.07 9.01
C LYS A 43 -10.83 -1.92 7.75
N VAL A 44 -10.38 -3.18 7.90
CA VAL A 44 -10.05 -4.10 6.81
C VAL A 44 -11.16 -4.18 5.75
N GLU A 45 -12.42 -4.26 6.16
CA GLU A 45 -13.54 -4.30 5.22
C GLU A 45 -13.65 -3.02 4.36
N ASN A 46 -13.51 -1.84 4.98
CA ASN A 46 -13.49 -0.58 4.26
C ASN A 46 -12.30 -0.49 3.31
N MET A 47 -11.14 -1.02 3.72
CA MET A 47 -9.95 -1.08 2.87
C MET A 47 -10.18 -1.96 1.65
N ARG A 48 -10.79 -3.14 1.80
CA ARG A 48 -11.17 -4.03 0.68
C ARG A 48 -12.12 -3.34 -0.29
N ILE A 49 -13.17 -2.71 0.22
CA ILE A 49 -14.15 -1.96 -0.59
C ILE A 49 -13.45 -0.83 -1.36
N ALA A 50 -12.61 -0.04 -0.68
CA ALA A 50 -11.88 1.06 -1.29
C ALA A 50 -10.89 0.59 -2.34
N PHE A 51 -10.19 -0.53 -2.08
CA PHE A 51 -9.24 -1.12 -3.00
C PHE A 51 -9.93 -1.62 -4.28
N ALA A 52 -11.01 -2.40 -4.15
CA ALA A 52 -11.81 -2.84 -5.30
C ALA A 52 -12.26 -1.68 -6.18
N LYS A 53 -12.78 -0.62 -5.54
CA LYS A 53 -13.27 0.57 -6.25
C LYS A 53 -12.15 1.33 -6.98
N ARG A 54 -10.99 1.50 -6.33
CA ARG A 54 -9.89 2.32 -6.86
C ARG A 54 -9.06 1.59 -7.92
N ALA A 55 -8.82 0.30 -7.71
CA ALA A 55 -7.99 -0.53 -8.59
C ALA A 55 -8.83 -1.34 -9.61
N ASN A 56 -10.15 -1.13 -9.64
CA ASN A 56 -11.12 -1.84 -10.49
C ASN A 56 -10.95 -3.36 -10.43
N ILE A 57 -10.83 -3.87 -9.20
CA ILE A 57 -10.54 -5.28 -8.93
C ILE A 57 -11.81 -6.10 -9.13
N GLN A 58 -11.69 -7.23 -9.83
CA GLN A 58 -12.77 -8.20 -9.98
C GLN A 58 -12.63 -9.37 -8.99
N PRO A 59 -13.71 -10.13 -8.71
CA PRO A 59 -13.59 -11.39 -7.97
C PRO A 59 -12.57 -12.33 -8.64
N GLY A 60 -11.64 -12.89 -7.85
CA GLY A 60 -10.60 -13.81 -8.33
C GLY A 60 -9.30 -13.16 -8.81
N ASP A 61 -9.20 -11.82 -8.77
CA ASP A 61 -7.96 -11.11 -9.10
C ASP A 61 -6.87 -11.35 -8.02
N LYS A 62 -5.64 -11.67 -8.46
CA LYS A 62 -4.48 -11.91 -7.58
C LYS A 62 -4.10 -10.71 -6.72
N ARG A 63 -4.49 -9.50 -7.12
CA ARG A 63 -4.26 -8.29 -6.33
C ARG A 63 -4.98 -8.32 -4.98
N TRP A 64 -6.03 -9.14 -4.81
CA TRP A 64 -6.62 -9.39 -3.49
C TRP A 64 -5.63 -10.01 -2.51
N GLU A 65 -4.90 -11.03 -2.94
CA GLU A 65 -3.89 -11.69 -2.11
C GLU A 65 -2.78 -10.70 -1.70
N LYS A 66 -2.36 -9.85 -2.65
CA LYS A 66 -1.38 -8.80 -2.38
C LYS A 66 -1.87 -7.78 -1.35
N LEU A 67 -3.13 -7.35 -1.42
CA LEU A 67 -3.73 -6.49 -0.41
C LEU A 67 -3.69 -7.15 0.98
N GLU A 68 -4.14 -8.40 1.09
CA GLU A 68 -4.18 -9.12 2.38
C GLU A 68 -2.77 -9.31 2.96
N ASN A 69 -1.78 -9.59 2.12
CA ASN A 69 -0.38 -9.71 2.56
C ASN A 69 0.12 -8.38 3.12
N CYS A 70 -0.10 -7.26 2.43
CA CYS A 70 0.30 -5.94 2.93
C CYS A 70 -0.41 -5.54 4.23
N ILE A 71 -1.68 -5.91 4.40
CA ILE A 71 -2.41 -5.73 5.65
C ILE A 71 -1.74 -6.55 6.77
N ASN A 72 -1.50 -7.84 6.54
CA ASN A 72 -0.92 -8.73 7.55
C ASN A 72 0.51 -8.36 7.94
N GLU A 73 1.33 -7.88 7.01
CA GLU A 73 2.70 -7.42 7.29
C GLU A 73 2.74 -6.19 8.20
N THR A 74 1.68 -5.38 8.22
CA THR A 74 1.71 -4.05 8.85
C THR A 74 0.71 -3.86 9.97
N LYS A 75 -0.32 -4.71 10.10
CA LYS A 75 -1.43 -4.55 11.07
C LYS A 75 -0.99 -4.44 12.52
N ASP A 76 0.14 -5.04 12.91
CA ASP A 76 0.60 -5.06 14.31
C ASP A 76 1.60 -3.92 14.62
N LEU A 77 1.91 -3.05 13.65
CA LEU A 77 2.80 -1.91 13.87
C LEU A 77 2.13 -0.83 14.77
N PRO A 78 2.78 -0.41 15.87
CA PRO A 78 2.15 0.51 16.82
C PRO A 78 2.17 1.96 16.34
N GLU A 79 3.18 2.37 15.57
CA GLU A 79 3.31 3.74 15.09
C GLU A 79 2.48 3.95 13.81
N LYS A 80 1.41 4.74 13.92
CA LYS A 80 0.43 4.95 12.85
C LYS A 80 1.04 5.50 11.56
N CYS A 81 2.01 6.40 11.66
CA CYS A 81 2.59 7.03 10.48
C CYS A 81 3.53 6.06 9.75
N GLU A 82 4.36 5.33 10.49
CA GLU A 82 5.20 4.27 9.95
C GLU A 82 4.38 3.16 9.32
N LYS A 83 3.36 2.68 10.03
CA LYS A 83 2.39 1.68 9.57
C LYS A 83 1.77 2.08 8.22
N ALA A 84 1.23 3.30 8.13
CA ALA A 84 0.62 3.81 6.89
C ALA A 84 1.62 3.91 5.73
N PHE A 85 2.85 4.32 6.02
CA PHE A 85 3.92 4.38 5.02
C PHE A 85 4.28 2.99 4.49
N LEU A 86 4.57 2.05 5.39
CA LEU A 86 4.98 0.69 5.02
C LEU A 86 3.87 -0.06 4.28
N PHE A 87 2.62 0.10 4.70
CA PHE A 87 1.47 -0.45 3.99
C PHE A 87 1.38 0.07 2.56
N SER A 88 1.50 1.38 2.38
CA SER A 88 1.47 1.99 1.04
C SER A 88 2.65 1.53 0.19
N ALA A 89 3.84 1.39 0.79
CA ALA A 89 5.01 0.88 0.11
C ALA A 89 4.84 -0.56 -0.38
N CYS A 90 4.26 -1.44 0.45
CA CYS A 90 3.92 -2.80 0.06
C CYS A 90 2.93 -2.83 -1.12
N LEU A 91 1.88 -2.01 -1.07
CA LEU A 91 0.89 -1.95 -2.16
C LEU A 91 1.49 -1.46 -3.47
N TYR A 92 2.25 -0.37 -3.47
CA TYR A 92 2.84 0.16 -4.71
C TYR A 92 3.81 -0.83 -5.38
N LYS A 93 4.56 -1.58 -4.58
CA LYS A 93 5.43 -2.65 -5.09
C LYS A 93 4.62 -3.80 -5.66
N SER A 94 3.60 -4.24 -4.94
CA SER A 94 2.73 -5.33 -5.37
C SER A 94 1.99 -5.02 -6.67
N GLU A 95 1.48 -3.79 -6.83
CA GLU A 95 0.83 -3.35 -8.08
C GLU A 95 1.82 -3.32 -9.25
N ARG A 96 3.06 -2.87 -9.02
CA ARG A 96 4.10 -2.91 -10.04
C ARG A 96 4.42 -4.34 -10.47
N GLU A 97 4.65 -5.25 -9.53
CA GLU A 97 4.89 -6.67 -9.82
C GLU A 97 3.76 -7.24 -10.69
N HIS A 98 2.51 -6.98 -10.31
CA HIS A 98 1.34 -7.43 -11.07
C HIS A 98 1.33 -6.89 -12.51
N LEU A 99 1.63 -5.60 -12.71
CA LEU A 99 1.72 -5.01 -14.05
C LEU A 99 2.85 -5.62 -14.89
N HIS A 100 3.99 -5.96 -14.27
CA HIS A 100 5.09 -6.64 -14.97
C HIS A 100 4.73 -8.08 -15.34
N GLU A 101 4.12 -8.84 -14.43
CA GLU A 101 3.64 -10.21 -14.69
C GLU A 101 2.60 -10.23 -15.82
N HIS A 102 1.66 -9.29 -15.81
CA HIS A 102 0.61 -9.23 -16.81
C HIS A 102 1.17 -8.88 -18.20
N LYS A 103 2.04 -7.86 -18.29
CA LYS A 103 2.75 -7.51 -19.54
C LYS A 103 3.60 -8.65 -20.07
N TYR A 104 4.29 -9.37 -19.19
CA TYR A 104 5.09 -10.54 -19.58
C TYR A 104 4.20 -11.65 -20.15
N THR A 105 3.07 -11.94 -19.50
CA THR A 105 2.11 -12.97 -19.96
C THR A 105 1.50 -12.62 -21.31
N ASP A 106 1.19 -11.34 -21.56
CA ASP A 106 0.65 -10.88 -22.86
C ASP A 106 1.71 -10.88 -23.96
N SER A 107 3.00 -10.68 -23.63
CA SER A 107 4.10 -10.71 -24.60
C SER A 107 4.51 -12.13 -25.06
N VAL A 108 4.03 -13.17 -24.38
CA VAL A 108 4.36 -14.59 -24.65
C VAL A 108 3.18 -15.32 -25.34
N LYS A 109 2.11 -14.60 -25.71
CA LYS A 109 1.01 -15.09 -26.55
C LYS A 109 1.13 -14.57 -27.97
#